data_AF-A0A1V5TRF3-F1
#
_entry.id   AF-A0A1V5TRF3-F1
#
_cell.length_a   1.000
_cell.length_b   1.000
_cell.length_c   1.000
_cell.angle_alpha   90.00
_cell.angle_beta   90.00
_cell.angle_gamma   90.00
#
_symmetry.space_group_name_H-M   'P 1'
#
loop_
_entity.id
_entity.type
_entity.pdbx_description
1 polymer ?
#
loop_
_entity_poly.entity_id
_entity_poly.type
_entity_poly.pdbx_seq_one_letter_code
_entity_poly.pdbx_strand_id
1 'polypeptide(L)'
;MSSNVSGLKMKLAVIISYVSLFVWIFPIFRQYRSNLFYFFLFLGISDPLSVFAVKVLSIKTEWPSVLIAPILFYAINIDRTKPFKISKLEIFVFVLTYFLIFFVDNFNFILLIIHTLITIRAIYIIITDLHYRQKINIVRLVLAFYMITSVASLLIYLNGDYHAFLLFFTNLAFQLLLAIFFSIFSENNPKMNYKVLQTAEK
;
A
#
# COMPACT_ATOMS: atom_id res chain seq x y z
N MET A 1 -30.58 18.54 16.30
CA MET A 1 -30.38 17.12 15.89
C MET A 1 -29.21 16.90 14.92
N SER A 2 -28.77 17.88 14.12
CA SER A 2 -27.62 17.70 13.20
C SER A 2 -26.23 17.71 13.87
N SER A 3 -26.09 18.31 15.06
CA SER A 3 -24.82 18.38 15.80
C SER A 3 -24.38 17.05 16.43
N ASN A 4 -25.32 16.18 16.82
CA ASN A 4 -24.99 14.86 17.37
C ASN A 4 -24.54 13.87 16.29
N VAL A 5 -25.06 14.02 15.06
CA VAL A 5 -24.69 13.16 13.92
C VAL A 5 -23.29 13.51 13.41
N SER A 6 -22.91 14.80 13.39
CA SER A 6 -21.54 15.19 13.02
C SER A 6 -20.51 14.73 14.06
N GLY A 7 -20.83 14.85 15.35
CA GLY A 7 -19.97 14.37 16.44
C GLY A 7 -19.75 12.85 16.42
N LEU A 8 -20.79 12.06 16.13
CA LEU A 8 -20.68 10.60 16.03
C LEU A 8 -19.83 10.17 14.83
N LYS A 9 -20.01 10.81 13.66
CA LYS A 9 -19.21 10.57 12.45
C LYS A 9 -17.73 10.83 12.70
N MET A 10 -17.41 11.94 13.37
CA MET A 10 -16.03 12.29 13.71
C MET A 10 -15.39 11.28 14.68
N LYS A 11 -16.14 10.80 15.69
CA LYS A 11 -15.68 9.75 16.60
C LYS A 11 -15.43 8.42 15.90
N LEU A 12 -16.34 8.00 15.02
CA LEU A 12 -16.19 6.78 14.22
C LEU A 12 -14.95 6.85 13.31
N ALA A 13 -14.76 7.97 12.60
CA ALA A 13 -13.59 8.18 11.77
C ALA A 13 -12.29 8.01 12.55
N VAL A 14 -12.20 8.61 13.74
CA VAL A 14 -11.03 8.51 14.62
C VAL A 14 -10.77 7.07 15.07
N ILE A 15 -11.82 6.34 15.50
CA ILE A 15 -11.69 4.93 15.90
C ILE A 15 -11.17 4.09 14.74
N ILE A 16 -11.76 4.24 13.55
CA ILE A 16 -11.36 3.47 12.37
C ILE A 16 -9.90 3.78 12.01
N SER A 17 -9.48 5.04 12.07
CA SER A 17 -8.08 5.43 11.82
C SER A 17 -7.12 4.78 12.81
N TYR A 18 -7.40 4.80 14.12
CA TYR A 18 -6.54 4.15 15.12
C TYR A 18 -6.51 2.63 14.97
N VAL A 19 -7.68 2.00 14.74
CA VAL A 19 -7.75 0.56 14.48
C VAL A 19 -6.92 0.19 13.26
N SER A 20 -6.95 1.00 12.20
CA SER A 20 -6.10 0.81 11.02
C SER A 20 -4.62 0.76 11.36
N LEU A 21 -4.11 1.72 12.15
CA LEU A 21 -2.71 1.73 12.59
C LEU A 21 -2.30 0.41 13.25
N PHE A 22 -3.14 -0.14 14.13
CA PHE A 22 -2.85 -1.39 14.82
C PHE A 22 -2.99 -2.61 13.91
N VAL A 23 -4.02 -2.65 13.06
CA VAL A 23 -4.27 -3.80 12.18
C VAL A 23 -3.12 -3.98 11.18
N TRP A 24 -2.53 -2.88 10.68
CA TRP A 24 -1.42 -2.93 9.73
C TRP A 24 -0.09 -3.41 10.32
N ILE A 25 0.02 -3.58 11.64
CA ILE A 25 1.19 -4.18 12.28
C ILE A 25 1.21 -5.71 12.09
N PHE A 26 0.04 -6.37 12.11
CA PHE A 26 -0.03 -7.84 12.02
C PHE A 26 0.52 -8.42 10.70
N PRO A 27 0.27 -7.81 9.52
CA PRO A 27 0.90 -8.23 8.27
C PRO A 27 2.42 -8.24 8.34
N ILE A 28 3.06 -7.30 9.05
CA ILE A 28 4.52 -7.22 9.19
C ILE A 28 5.05 -8.53 9.79
N PHE A 29 4.45 -8.95 10.91
CA PHE A 29 4.81 -10.18 11.58
C PHE A 29 4.48 -11.41 10.75
N ARG A 30 3.38 -11.42 10.00
CA ARG A 30 3.03 -12.57 9.15
C ARG A 30 3.98 -12.73 7.96
N GLN A 31 4.45 -11.63 7.40
CA GLN A 31 5.28 -11.60 6.19
C GLN A 31 6.79 -11.64 6.50
N TYR A 32 7.20 -11.79 7.76
CA TYR A 32 8.62 -11.71 8.18
C TYR A 32 9.60 -12.67 7.50
N ARG A 33 9.14 -13.74 6.82
CA ARG A 33 9.97 -14.66 6.02
C ARG A 33 9.75 -14.55 4.51
N SER A 34 8.83 -13.70 4.07
CA SER A 34 8.52 -13.52 2.66
C SER A 34 9.27 -12.35 2.04
N ASN A 35 9.22 -12.26 0.71
CA ASN A 35 9.84 -11.16 -0.04
C ASN A 35 9.09 -9.85 0.18
N LEU A 36 7.80 -9.92 0.49
CA LEU A 36 6.97 -8.76 0.82
C LEU A 36 7.21 -8.18 2.22
N PHE A 37 8.09 -8.76 3.05
CA PHE A 37 8.32 -8.28 4.43
C PHE A 37 8.59 -6.77 4.50
N TYR A 38 9.60 -6.28 3.77
CA TYR A 38 9.99 -4.88 3.81
C TYR A 38 8.89 -3.97 3.29
N PHE A 39 8.12 -4.43 2.29
CA PHE A 39 6.97 -3.69 1.79
C PHE A 39 5.94 -3.46 2.91
N PHE A 40 5.52 -4.53 3.60
CA PHE A 40 4.57 -4.41 4.72
C PHE A 40 5.15 -3.64 5.91
N LEU A 41 6.45 -3.76 6.18
CA LEU A 41 7.14 -3.01 7.23
C LEU A 41 7.03 -1.50 6.99
N PHE A 42 7.43 -1.03 5.82
CA PHE A 42 7.36 0.39 5.48
C PHE A 42 5.91 0.88 5.36
N LEU A 43 5.00 0.02 4.86
CA LEU A 43 3.60 0.36 4.76
C LEU A 43 2.96 0.56 6.14
N GLY A 44 3.17 -0.38 7.08
CA GLY A 44 2.58 -0.31 8.41
C GLY A 44 3.20 0.75 9.32
N ILE A 45 4.46 1.14 9.09
CA ILE A 45 5.14 2.20 9.86
C ILE A 45 4.87 3.59 9.27
N SER A 46 4.49 3.70 8.00
CA SER A 46 4.22 4.97 7.33
C SER A 46 3.26 5.85 8.11
N ASP A 47 2.08 5.33 8.47
CA ASP A 47 1.06 6.13 9.13
C ASP A 47 1.45 6.54 10.57
N PRO A 48 1.97 5.63 11.43
CA PRO A 48 2.52 6.03 12.73
C PRO A 48 3.62 7.10 12.61
N LEU A 49 4.49 6.99 11.61
CA LEU A 49 5.56 7.94 11.38
C LEU A 49 5.00 9.30 10.95
N SER A 50 4.00 9.34 10.06
CA SER A 50 3.31 10.56 9.68
C SER A 50 2.64 11.23 10.86
N VAL A 51 1.93 10.47 11.71
CA VAL A 51 1.30 11.00 12.94
C VAL A 51 2.35 11.57 13.89
N PHE A 52 3.48 10.87 14.06
CA PHE A 52 4.59 11.32 14.89
C PHE A 52 5.21 12.62 14.35
N ALA A 53 5.50 12.69 13.05
CA ALA A 53 6.10 13.85 12.41
C ALA A 53 5.22 15.11 12.54
N VAL A 54 3.90 14.95 12.40
CA VAL A 54 2.95 16.06 12.60
C VAL A 54 2.96 16.53 14.04
N LYS A 55 2.88 15.60 15.00
CA LYS A 55 2.75 15.94 16.43
C LYS A 55 4.04 16.50 17.03
N VAL A 56 5.21 16.03 16.58
CA VAL A 56 6.51 16.36 17.20
C VAL A 56 7.28 17.39 16.40
N LEU A 57 7.26 17.31 15.06
CA LEU A 57 8.06 18.16 14.18
C LEU A 57 7.24 19.25 13.48
N SER A 58 5.90 19.25 13.65
CA SER A 58 4.98 20.19 12.99
C SER A 58 5.11 20.21 11.46
N ILE A 59 5.52 19.10 10.87
CA ILE A 59 5.61 18.92 9.42
C ILE A 59 4.21 18.53 8.89
N LYS A 60 3.88 18.89 7.64
CA LYS A 60 2.63 18.44 7.00
C LYS A 60 2.55 16.90 6.98
N THR A 61 1.36 16.35 7.19
CA THR A 61 1.11 14.91 7.34
C THR A 61 1.57 14.08 6.14
N GLU A 62 1.54 14.67 4.95
CA GLU A 62 1.84 13.98 3.69
C GLU A 62 3.35 13.82 3.44
N TRP A 63 4.19 14.66 4.05
CA TRP A 63 5.64 14.67 3.80
C TRP A 63 6.30 13.32 4.08
N PRO A 64 6.11 12.70 5.26
CA PRO A 64 6.71 11.39 5.54
C PRO A 64 6.21 10.31 4.58
N SER A 65 4.94 10.36 4.22
CA SER A 65 4.35 9.43 3.24
C SER A 65 4.97 9.61 1.84
N VAL A 66 5.24 10.84 1.40
CA VAL A 66 5.91 11.12 0.12
C VAL A 66 7.33 10.55 0.11
N LEU A 67 8.06 10.67 1.22
CA LEU A 67 9.41 10.13 1.34
C LEU A 67 9.43 8.59 1.41
N ILE A 68 8.42 7.98 2.01
CA ILE A 68 8.28 6.52 2.10
C ILE A 68 7.81 5.90 0.78
N ALA A 69 7.00 6.59 -0.02
CA ALA A 69 6.45 6.07 -1.27
C ALA A 69 7.51 5.48 -2.26
N PRO A 70 8.65 6.13 -2.57
CA PRO A 70 9.68 5.53 -3.40
C PRO A 70 10.36 4.32 -2.74
N ILE A 71 10.42 4.29 -1.40
CA ILE A 71 10.92 3.13 -0.65
C ILE A 71 9.95 1.95 -0.79
N LEU A 72 8.64 2.18 -0.75
CA LEU A 72 7.63 1.15 -1.02
C LEU A 72 7.74 0.61 -2.45
N PHE A 73 7.98 1.48 -3.42
CA PHE A 73 8.22 1.08 -4.81
C PHE A 73 9.44 0.16 -4.94
N TYR A 74 10.53 0.45 -4.23
CA TYR A 74 11.68 -0.45 -4.18
C TYR A 74 11.36 -1.75 -3.43
N ALA A 75 10.71 -1.64 -2.28
CA ALA A 75 10.49 -2.75 -1.35
C ALA A 75 9.65 -3.88 -1.95
N ILE A 76 8.71 -3.57 -2.86
CA ILE A 76 7.88 -4.59 -3.52
C ILE A 76 8.68 -5.56 -4.40
N ASN A 77 9.90 -5.18 -4.80
CA ASN A 77 10.76 -5.93 -5.70
C ASN A 77 11.92 -6.64 -4.99
N ILE A 78 12.02 -6.52 -3.66
CA ILE A 78 13.13 -7.11 -2.91
C ILE A 78 13.01 -8.64 -2.93
N ASP A 79 13.99 -9.30 -3.52
CA ASP A 79 14.21 -10.73 -3.38
C ASP A 79 15.20 -10.95 -2.23
N ARG A 80 14.71 -11.46 -1.10
CA ARG A 80 15.51 -11.61 0.11
C ARG A 80 16.57 -12.71 0.02
N THR A 81 16.52 -13.52 -1.03
CA THR A 81 17.54 -14.54 -1.30
C THR A 81 18.76 -13.96 -2.03
N LYS A 82 18.68 -12.71 -2.50
CA LYS A 82 19.71 -12.05 -3.30
C LYS A 82 20.24 -10.80 -2.58
N PRO A 83 21.46 -10.36 -2.90
CA PRO A 83 21.97 -9.09 -2.40
C PRO A 83 21.07 -7.94 -2.88
N PHE A 84 20.89 -6.94 -2.02
CA PHE A 84 20.14 -5.74 -2.36
C PHE A 84 20.78 -5.04 -3.57
N LYS A 85 20.00 -4.88 -4.62
CA LYS A 85 20.39 -4.13 -5.82
C LYS A 85 19.29 -3.14 -6.16
N ILE A 86 19.71 -1.91 -6.45
CA ILE A 86 18.83 -0.86 -6.95
C ILE A 86 18.99 -0.84 -8.47
N SER A 87 17.90 -1.02 -9.22
CA SER A 87 17.93 -0.93 -10.67
C SER A 87 17.73 0.51 -11.13
N LYS A 88 17.96 0.75 -12.43
CA LYS A 88 17.76 2.06 -13.06
C LYS A 88 16.33 2.58 -12.87
N LEU A 89 15.34 1.70 -12.78
CA LEU A 89 13.95 2.10 -12.59
C LEU A 89 13.71 2.63 -11.17
N GLU A 90 14.27 2.00 -10.14
CA GLU A 90 14.09 2.53 -8.78
C GLU A 90 14.84 3.85 -8.61
N ILE A 91 16.05 3.98 -9.17
CA ILE A 91 16.76 5.28 -9.22
C ILE A 91 15.89 6.34 -9.90
N PHE A 92 15.27 6.02 -11.04
CA PHE A 92 14.36 6.93 -11.72
C PHE A 92 13.19 7.35 -10.83
N VAL A 93 12.56 6.43 -10.08
CA VAL A 93 11.45 6.77 -9.17
C VAL A 93 11.91 7.64 -8.00
N PHE A 94 13.11 7.40 -7.44
CA PHE A 94 13.69 8.28 -6.42
C PHE A 94 13.94 9.70 -6.96
N VAL A 95 14.57 9.81 -8.14
CA VAL A 95 14.84 11.11 -8.78
C VAL A 95 13.55 11.81 -9.18
N LEU A 96 12.56 11.08 -9.70
CA LEU A 96 11.25 11.62 -10.03
C LEU A 96 10.55 12.16 -8.79
N THR A 97 10.57 11.43 -7.67
CA THR A 97 9.98 11.89 -6.40
C THR A 97 10.68 13.15 -5.92
N TYR A 98 12.02 13.17 -5.92
CA TYR A 98 12.80 14.35 -5.57
C TYR A 98 12.43 15.55 -6.44
N PHE A 99 12.37 15.38 -7.77
CA PHE A 99 11.97 16.44 -8.69
C PHE A 99 10.56 16.95 -8.38
N LEU A 100 9.56 16.06 -8.29
CA LEU A 100 8.17 16.44 -8.03
C LEU A 100 8.01 17.25 -6.74
N ILE A 101 8.79 16.98 -5.69
CA ILE A 101 8.75 17.74 -4.43
C ILE A 101 9.03 19.24 -4.65
N PHE A 102 9.86 19.62 -5.62
CA PHE A 102 10.18 21.03 -5.91
C PHE A 102 9.21 21.70 -6.90
N PHE A 103 8.49 20.92 -7.71
CA PHE A 103 7.65 21.44 -8.80
C PHE A 103 6.15 21.28 -8.56
N VAL A 104 5.73 20.48 -7.58
CA VAL A 104 4.32 20.20 -7.28
C VAL A 104 4.01 20.60 -5.84
N ASP A 105 3.20 21.64 -5.67
CA ASP A 105 2.86 22.20 -4.34
C ASP A 105 2.00 21.25 -3.48
N ASN A 106 1.25 20.36 -4.11
CA ASN A 106 0.33 19.46 -3.44
C ASN A 106 0.88 18.02 -3.41
N PHE A 107 1.40 17.64 -2.25
CA PHE A 107 1.97 16.31 -1.98
C PHE A 107 1.03 15.15 -2.24
N ASN A 108 -0.29 15.33 -2.16
CA ASN A 108 -1.26 14.28 -2.47
C ASN A 108 -1.24 13.89 -3.95
N PHE A 109 -0.94 14.83 -4.86
CA PHE A 109 -0.72 14.50 -6.28
C PHE A 109 0.57 13.70 -6.49
N ILE A 110 1.64 14.04 -5.76
CA ILE A 110 2.89 13.27 -5.81
C ILE A 110 2.63 11.84 -5.33
N LEU A 111 1.94 11.69 -4.18
CA LEU A 111 1.54 10.39 -3.66
C LEU A 111 0.72 9.60 -4.67
N LEU A 112 -0.25 10.23 -5.35
CA LEU A 112 -1.06 9.59 -6.38
C LEU A 112 -0.18 9.04 -7.52
N ILE A 113 0.75 9.84 -8.04
CA ILE A 113 1.66 9.43 -9.10
C ILE A 113 2.49 8.22 -8.65
N ILE A 114 3.14 8.31 -7.50
CA ILE A 114 4.02 7.23 -7.03
C ILE A 114 3.23 5.96 -6.68
N HIS A 115 2.07 6.07 -6.01
CA HIS A 115 1.20 4.91 -5.74
C HIS A 115 0.64 4.27 -7.01
N THR A 116 0.41 5.05 -8.05
CA THR A 116 0.04 4.51 -9.37
C THR A 116 1.20 3.70 -9.95
N LEU A 117 2.44 4.18 -9.85
CA LEU A 117 3.62 3.41 -10.28
C LEU A 117 3.80 2.11 -9.46
N ILE A 118 3.59 2.17 -8.14
CA ILE A 118 3.64 0.96 -7.28
C ILE A 118 2.55 -0.03 -7.72
N THR A 119 1.34 0.45 -8.00
CA THR A 119 0.22 -0.39 -8.50
C THR A 119 0.59 -1.08 -9.82
N ILE A 120 1.10 -0.32 -10.79
CA ILE A 120 1.54 -0.87 -12.09
C ILE A 120 2.63 -1.92 -11.86
N ARG A 121 3.58 -1.65 -10.95
CA ARG A 121 4.65 -2.60 -10.61
C ARG A 121 4.12 -3.87 -9.98
N ALA A 122 3.17 -3.78 -9.06
CA ALA A 122 2.53 -4.94 -8.43
C ALA A 122 1.84 -5.83 -9.48
N ILE A 123 1.09 -5.22 -10.40
CA ILE A 123 0.43 -5.91 -11.52
C ILE A 123 1.47 -6.56 -12.43
N TYR A 124 2.53 -5.84 -12.80
CA TYR A 124 3.61 -6.35 -13.64
C TYR A 124 4.26 -7.59 -13.04
N ILE A 125 4.52 -7.60 -11.73
CA ILE A 125 5.09 -8.77 -11.03
C ILE A 125 4.18 -9.99 -11.21
N ILE A 126 2.86 -9.84 -11.04
CA ILE A 126 1.89 -10.93 -11.23
C ILE A 126 1.92 -11.44 -12.68
N ILE A 127 1.92 -10.54 -13.66
CA ILE A 127 1.97 -10.90 -15.07
C ILE A 127 3.25 -11.67 -15.40
N THR A 128 4.40 -11.22 -14.90
CA THR A 128 5.68 -11.91 -15.13
C THR A 128 5.73 -13.30 -14.48
N ASP A 129 5.21 -13.45 -13.25
CA ASP A 129 5.12 -14.76 -12.61
C ASP A 129 4.18 -15.70 -13.36
N LEU A 130 3.04 -15.19 -13.83
CA LEU A 130 2.10 -15.94 -14.63
C LEU A 130 2.75 -16.39 -15.95
N HIS A 131 3.41 -15.47 -16.66
CA HIS A 131 4.00 -15.75 -17.96
C HIS A 131 5.19 -16.72 -17.87
N TYR A 132 6.17 -16.44 -17.01
CA TYR A 132 7.42 -17.20 -16.95
C TYR A 132 7.38 -18.41 -16.01
N ARG A 133 6.64 -18.32 -14.90
CA ARG A 133 6.60 -19.38 -13.88
C ARG A 133 5.31 -20.18 -13.89
N GLN A 134 4.31 -19.77 -14.68
CA GLN A 134 2.99 -20.41 -14.77
C GLN A 134 2.35 -20.57 -13.39
N LYS A 135 2.58 -19.59 -12.51
CA LYS A 135 2.14 -19.57 -11.12
C LYS A 135 1.36 -18.30 -10.83
N ILE A 136 0.27 -18.45 -10.10
CA ILE A 136 -0.50 -17.35 -9.54
C ILE A 136 -0.36 -17.41 -8.03
N ASN A 137 0.10 -16.32 -7.44
CA ASN A 137 0.14 -16.14 -5.99
C ASN A 137 -1.02 -15.23 -5.57
N ILE A 138 -1.99 -15.77 -4.83
CA ILE A 138 -3.18 -15.02 -4.41
C ILE A 138 -2.81 -13.86 -3.49
N VAL A 139 -1.76 -13.98 -2.68
CA VAL A 139 -1.31 -12.87 -1.81
C VAL A 139 -0.83 -11.70 -2.66
N ARG A 140 -0.10 -11.94 -3.75
CA ARG A 140 0.31 -10.89 -4.70
C ARG A 140 -0.89 -10.28 -5.42
N LEU A 141 -1.88 -11.08 -5.79
CA LEU A 141 -3.12 -10.60 -6.41
C LEU A 141 -3.89 -9.67 -5.47
N VAL A 142 -4.08 -10.09 -4.22
CA VAL A 142 -4.74 -9.26 -3.19
C VAL A 142 -3.92 -8.00 -2.91
N LEU A 143 -2.59 -8.06 -2.98
CA LEU A 143 -1.73 -6.88 -2.88
C LEU A 143 -1.95 -5.90 -4.03
N ALA A 144 -2.00 -6.37 -5.27
CA ALA A 144 -2.32 -5.50 -6.40
C ALA A 144 -3.70 -4.86 -6.23
N PHE A 145 -4.69 -5.62 -5.75
CA PHE A 145 -6.02 -5.09 -5.45
C PHE A 145 -5.99 -4.02 -4.36
N TYR A 146 -5.25 -4.26 -3.27
CA TYR A 146 -5.00 -3.25 -2.24
C TYR A 146 -4.40 -1.97 -2.85
N MET A 147 -3.38 -2.09 -3.68
CA MET A 147 -2.74 -0.93 -4.32
C MET A 147 -3.71 -0.14 -5.20
N ILE A 148 -4.57 -0.83 -5.98
CA ILE A 148 -5.64 -0.19 -6.77
C ILE A 148 -6.59 0.58 -5.85
N THR A 149 -7.04 -0.02 -4.75
CA THR A 149 -7.91 0.67 -3.78
C THR A 149 -7.23 1.88 -3.15
N SER A 150 -5.91 1.83 -2.90
CA SER A 150 -5.15 2.96 -2.39
C SER A 150 -5.12 4.13 -3.38
N VAL A 151 -4.91 3.85 -4.67
CA VAL A 151 -4.98 4.86 -5.74
C VAL A 151 -6.40 5.44 -5.84
N ALA A 152 -7.42 4.59 -5.78
CA ALA A 152 -8.82 5.04 -5.78
C ALA A 152 -9.12 5.96 -4.59
N SER A 153 -8.64 5.63 -3.38
CA SER A 153 -8.76 6.50 -2.19
C SER A 153 -8.17 7.89 -2.42
N LEU A 154 -6.97 7.97 -3.03
CA LEU A 154 -6.31 9.24 -3.29
C LEU A 154 -7.07 10.07 -4.34
N LEU A 155 -7.58 9.44 -5.40
CA LEU A 155 -8.43 10.11 -6.39
C LEU A 155 -9.72 10.65 -5.77
N ILE A 156 -10.39 9.84 -4.95
CA ILE A 156 -11.59 10.23 -4.22
C ILE A 156 -11.29 11.44 -3.32
N TYR A 157 -10.21 11.36 -2.54
CA TYR A 157 -9.78 12.45 -1.66
C TYR A 157 -9.49 13.75 -2.43
N LEU A 158 -8.79 13.67 -3.56
CA LEU A 158 -8.44 14.83 -4.39
C LEU A 158 -9.65 15.48 -5.08
N ASN A 159 -10.72 14.72 -5.36
CA ASN A 159 -11.95 15.26 -5.94
C ASN A 159 -12.77 16.12 -4.95
N GLY A 160 -12.56 15.98 -3.64
CA GLY A 160 -13.10 16.91 -2.63
C GLY A 160 -14.62 16.91 -2.40
N ASP A 161 -15.40 16.07 -3.10
CA ASP A 161 -16.86 16.05 -2.98
C ASP A 161 -17.37 15.43 -1.66
N TYR A 162 -18.56 15.83 -1.19
CA TYR A 162 -19.17 15.24 0.02
C TYR A 162 -19.37 13.71 -0.10
N HIS A 163 -19.71 13.22 -1.30
CA HIS A 163 -19.84 11.79 -1.57
C HIS A 163 -18.48 11.08 -1.48
N ALA A 164 -17.39 11.82 -1.73
CA ALA A 164 -16.03 11.32 -1.62
C ALA A 164 -15.68 10.95 -0.17
N PHE A 165 -16.21 11.67 0.83
CA PHE A 165 -16.00 11.34 2.23
C PHE A 165 -16.53 9.94 2.60
N LEU A 166 -17.79 9.63 2.24
CA LEU A 166 -18.38 8.32 2.52
C LEU A 166 -17.66 7.18 1.77
N LEU A 167 -17.31 7.42 0.50
CA LEU A 167 -16.55 6.47 -0.29
C LEU A 167 -15.14 6.23 0.29
N PHE A 168 -14.48 7.27 0.80
CA PHE A 168 -13.18 7.16 1.46
C PHE A 168 -13.22 6.23 2.67
N PHE A 169 -14.18 6.42 3.60
CA PHE A 169 -14.29 5.54 4.77
C PHE A 169 -14.73 4.12 4.43
N THR A 170 -15.58 3.96 3.41
CA THR A 170 -15.96 2.63 2.91
C THR A 170 -14.75 1.91 2.34
N ASN A 171 -13.91 2.60 1.58
CA ASN A 171 -12.69 2.05 1.03
C ASN A 171 -11.66 1.71 2.13
N LEU A 172 -11.54 2.57 3.14
CA LEU A 172 -10.66 2.32 4.28
C LEU A 172 -11.11 1.10 5.09
N ALA A 173 -12.42 0.94 5.32
CA ALA A 173 -12.97 -0.27 5.93
C ALA A 173 -12.70 -1.52 5.09
N PHE A 174 -12.78 -1.42 3.77
CA PHE A 174 -12.41 -2.51 2.87
C PHE A 174 -10.91 -2.84 2.94
N GLN A 175 -10.03 -1.84 3.01
CA GLN A 175 -8.59 -2.03 3.19
C GLN A 175 -8.26 -2.72 4.52
N LEU A 176 -9.02 -2.51 5.59
CA LEU A 176 -8.88 -3.28 6.84
C LEU A 176 -9.13 -4.77 6.63
N LEU A 177 -10.11 -5.15 5.82
CA LEU A 177 -10.35 -6.57 5.48
C LEU A 177 -9.15 -7.17 4.75
N LEU A 178 -8.53 -6.40 3.86
CA LEU A 178 -7.30 -6.82 3.17
C LEU A 178 -6.12 -6.95 4.15
N ALA A 179 -5.99 -6.03 5.10
CA ALA A 179 -4.96 -6.11 6.14
C ALA A 179 -5.15 -7.37 7.01
N ILE A 180 -6.38 -7.72 7.36
CA ILE A 180 -6.69 -8.99 8.05
C ILE A 180 -6.29 -10.18 7.17
N PHE A 181 -6.59 -10.16 5.87
CA PHE A 181 -6.15 -11.20 4.94
C PHE A 181 -4.63 -11.38 4.96
N PHE A 182 -3.84 -10.29 4.89
CA PHE A 182 -2.38 -10.36 4.94
C PHE A 182 -1.82 -10.80 6.30
N SER A 183 -2.60 -10.62 7.36
CA SER A 183 -2.26 -11.09 8.72
C SER A 183 -2.42 -12.61 8.83
N ILE A 184 -3.34 -13.20 8.08
CA ILE A 184 -3.61 -14.64 8.08
C ILE A 184 -2.72 -15.37 7.06
N PHE A 185 -2.51 -14.79 5.87
CA PHE A 185 -1.85 -15.46 4.76
C PHE A 185 -0.53 -14.80 4.37
N SER A 186 0.56 -15.56 4.44
CA SER A 186 1.88 -15.15 3.93
C SER A 186 2.03 -15.46 2.45
N GLU A 187 2.83 -14.67 1.73
CA GLU A 187 3.19 -14.94 0.32
C GLU A 187 3.75 -16.35 0.10
N ASN A 188 4.54 -16.86 1.06
CA ASN A 188 5.14 -18.20 1.01
C ASN A 188 4.14 -19.32 1.37
N ASN A 189 2.88 -19.01 1.64
CA ASN A 189 1.90 -20.04 2.01
C ASN A 189 1.62 -20.95 0.79
N PRO A 190 1.85 -22.27 0.87
CA PRO A 190 1.66 -23.17 -0.26
C PRO A 190 0.21 -23.19 -0.75
N LYS A 191 -0.77 -23.01 0.13
CA LYS A 191 -2.20 -22.97 -0.22
C LYS A 191 -2.58 -21.74 -1.06
N MET A 192 -1.71 -20.74 -1.14
CA MET A 192 -1.93 -19.49 -1.89
C MET A 192 -1.18 -19.44 -3.23
N ASN A 193 -0.49 -20.52 -3.59
CA ASN A 193 0.31 -20.61 -4.81
C ASN A 193 -0.29 -21.68 -5.74
N TYR A 194 -0.87 -21.26 -6.85
CA TYR A 194 -1.51 -22.13 -7.82
C TYR A 194 -0.68 -22.22 -9.10
N LYS A 195 -0.51 -23.43 -9.65
CA LYS A 195 0.07 -23.63 -10.99
C LYS A 195 -1.07 -23.64 -12.01
N VAL A 196 -0.91 -22.91 -13.11
CA VAL A 196 -1.97 -22.73 -14.12
C VAL A 196 -1.98 -23.87 -15.16
N LEU A 197 -0.83 -24.48 -15.42
CA LEU A 197 -0.73 -25.68 -16.27
C LEU A 197 -0.65 -26.94 -15.40
N GLN A 198 -1.75 -27.69 -15.33
CA GLN A 198 -1.67 -29.16 -15.29
C GLN A 198 -1.55 -29.59 -16.76
N THR A 199 -0.34 -29.82 -17.25
CA THR A 199 -0.23 -30.69 -18.41
C THR A 199 -0.80 -32.04 -17.95
N ALA A 200 -1.97 -32.39 -18.47
CA ALA A 200 -2.50 -33.73 -18.33
C ALA A 200 -1.43 -34.68 -18.88
N GLU A 201 -0.76 -35.41 -18.00
CA GLU A 201 -0.03 -36.60 -18.40
C GLU A 201 -1.06 -37.54 -19.02
N LYS A 202 -0.99 -37.67 -20.35
CA LYS A 202 -1.54 -38.77 -21.12
C LYS A 202 -0.38 -39.63 -21.57
#